data_AF-A0AAV6RQA8-F1
#
_entry.id   AF-A0AAV6RQA8-F1
#
_cell.length_a   1.000
_cell.length_b   1.000
_cell.length_c   1.000
_cell.angle_alpha   90.00
_cell.angle_beta   90.00
_cell.angle_gamma   90.00
#
_symmetry.space_group_name_H-M   'P 1'
#
loop_
_entity.id
_entity.type
_entity.pdbx_description
1 polymer ?
#
loop_
_entity_poly.entity_id
_entity_poly.type
_entity_poly.pdbx_seq_one_letter_code
_entity_poly.pdbx_strand_id
1 'polypeptide(L)'
;MPIVQDKFPFITKSSRTLECYVHNLLRMTVYIPSVRRDVLEVIIQKMLKLDVSASRSDIDEAEENAVQRLRAEEQSEEGLFDMDEDVAAAQPSSSTVTAHPVAQRLDTLMAVMMAYIKDVCHHNGALHVERTKDLYRDLLSVFDKLILPTHASCHVQYTLFYLCSFRMALAEAFLDHLWKILQSPSQPAVLRQAAAGYLGSFLARAKFIPVLTVRACLDLLLSWIHRYIDSQDSGGKQAFCDISLHGPFYSACQAAFYTLIFRHRAMLESNMKKGLEYLQSLNLERVVMCQLNPLKVCLPSVTSMFAAITRKYQVVFCYTIIERNNRQMLSVVRSSAGGDCVSTNTNPLDSFFPFDPYLLKRSGQLVEPLYQVWEELADMEVAPAKTNTQRSREDEDDFLCGETPQGDGIVGMTPSSYDSNLRSPSSVGSPPFIFQKALTSANMDVTY
;
A
#
# COMPACT_ATOMS: atom_id res chain seq x y z
N MET A 1 -2.16 -36.81 -6.39
CA MET A 1 -2.44 -35.47 -5.82
C MET A 1 -3.56 -35.45 -4.78
N PRO A 2 -4.73 -36.08 -4.98
CA PRO A 2 -5.83 -36.03 -3.99
C PRO A 2 -5.42 -36.45 -2.57
N ILE A 3 -4.68 -37.56 -2.44
CA ILE A 3 -4.18 -38.05 -1.15
C ILE A 3 -3.30 -37.02 -0.42
N VAL A 4 -2.45 -36.29 -1.16
CA VAL A 4 -1.55 -35.28 -0.59
C VAL A 4 -2.34 -34.08 -0.05
N GLN A 5 -3.41 -33.70 -0.75
CA GLN A 5 -4.31 -32.62 -0.34
C GLN A 5 -5.14 -33.03 0.88
N ASP A 6 -5.70 -34.25 0.89
CA ASP A 6 -6.54 -34.76 1.97
C ASP A 6 -5.76 -35.00 3.26
N LYS A 7 -4.50 -35.43 3.15
CA LYS A 7 -3.63 -35.68 4.30
C LYS A 7 -2.84 -34.44 4.73
N PHE A 8 -2.97 -33.30 4.05
CA PHE A 8 -2.28 -32.07 4.43
C PHE A 8 -2.70 -31.64 5.84
N PRO A 9 -1.77 -31.46 6.80
CA PRO A 9 -2.12 -31.13 8.17
C PRO A 9 -2.94 -29.84 8.26
N PHE A 10 -3.86 -29.78 9.21
CA PHE A 10 -4.59 -28.53 9.49
C PHE A 10 -3.60 -27.40 9.83
N ILE A 11 -3.87 -26.20 9.33
CA ILE A 11 -3.01 -25.01 9.48
C ILE A 11 -2.79 -24.60 10.96
N THR A 12 -3.64 -25.09 11.86
CA THR A 12 -3.57 -24.87 13.31
C THR A 12 -2.63 -25.82 14.04
N LYS A 13 -2.10 -26.86 13.37
CA LYS A 13 -1.13 -27.80 13.96
C LYS A 13 0.19 -27.10 14.27
N SER A 14 1.06 -27.77 15.04
CA SER A 14 2.35 -27.23 15.43
C SER A 14 3.24 -26.91 14.22
N SER A 15 4.07 -25.86 14.33
CA SER A 15 4.99 -25.44 13.27
C SER A 15 5.87 -26.60 12.79
N ARG A 16 6.37 -27.42 13.71
CA ARG A 16 7.16 -28.62 13.41
C ARG A 16 6.42 -29.64 12.54
N THR A 17 5.13 -29.87 12.80
CA THR A 17 4.34 -30.82 12.00
C THR A 17 4.18 -30.32 10.56
N LEU A 18 3.88 -29.03 10.41
CA LEU A 18 3.76 -28.39 9.10
C LEU A 18 5.09 -28.41 8.35
N GLU A 19 6.19 -28.06 9.04
CA GLU A 19 7.56 -28.07 8.51
C GLU A 19 7.94 -29.46 7.98
N CYS A 20 7.80 -30.51 8.78
CA CYS A 20 8.13 -31.87 8.37
C CYS A 20 7.29 -32.34 7.18
N TYR A 21 5.99 -32.04 7.17
CA TYR A 21 5.11 -32.42 6.06
C TYR A 21 5.49 -31.71 4.76
N VAL A 22 5.68 -30.39 4.81
CA VAL A 22 6.09 -29.58 3.64
C VAL A 22 7.47 -30.00 3.14
N HIS A 23 8.44 -30.19 4.03
CA HIS A 23 9.77 -30.68 3.67
C HIS A 23 9.71 -32.03 2.95
N ASN A 24 8.90 -32.98 3.44
CA ASN A 24 8.73 -34.29 2.80
C ASN A 24 8.02 -34.20 1.44
N LEU A 25 7.01 -33.32 1.30
CA LEU A 25 6.39 -33.05 0.01
C LEU A 25 7.36 -32.46 -1.00
N LEU A 26 8.19 -31.50 -0.59
CA LEU A 26 9.20 -30.90 -1.45
C LEU A 26 10.27 -31.93 -1.84
N ARG A 27 10.69 -32.80 -0.92
CA ARG A 27 11.57 -33.93 -1.26
C ARG A 27 10.96 -34.87 -2.30
N MET A 28 9.66 -35.13 -2.25
CA MET A 28 8.97 -35.95 -3.25
C MET A 28 9.16 -35.41 -4.68
N THR A 29 9.20 -34.08 -4.84
CA THR A 29 9.40 -33.45 -6.16
C THR A 29 10.78 -33.71 -6.78
N VAL A 30 11.78 -34.07 -5.96
CA VAL A 30 13.12 -34.44 -6.42
C VAL A 30 13.09 -35.82 -7.10
N TYR A 31 12.29 -36.74 -6.57
CA TYR A 31 12.15 -38.09 -7.14
C TYR A 31 11.15 -38.15 -8.30
N ILE A 32 10.11 -37.30 -8.25
CA ILE A 32 9.04 -37.26 -9.25
C ILE A 32 8.88 -35.81 -9.73
N PRO A 33 9.70 -35.34 -10.69
CA PRO A 33 9.66 -33.96 -11.15
C PRO A 33 8.33 -33.55 -11.78
N SER A 34 7.59 -34.50 -12.37
CA SER A 34 6.30 -34.24 -13.05
C SER A 34 5.21 -33.73 -12.12
N VAL A 35 5.29 -33.99 -10.81
CA VAL A 35 4.31 -33.52 -9.82
C VAL A 35 4.72 -32.22 -9.14
N ARG A 36 5.90 -31.67 -9.46
CA ARG A 36 6.48 -30.52 -8.75
C ARG A 36 5.53 -29.33 -8.74
N ARG A 37 4.99 -28.93 -9.89
CA ARG A 37 4.05 -27.81 -10.00
C ARG A 37 2.82 -28.00 -9.12
N ASP A 38 2.20 -29.18 -9.16
CA ASP A 38 0.98 -29.45 -8.40
C ASP A 38 1.26 -29.50 -6.88
N VAL A 39 2.43 -29.99 -6.48
CA VAL A 39 2.88 -29.96 -5.07
C VAL A 39 3.13 -28.53 -4.61
N LEU A 40 3.82 -27.72 -5.41
CA LEU A 40 4.05 -26.30 -5.12
C LEU A 40 2.72 -25.54 -5.00
N GLU A 41 1.76 -25.83 -5.89
CA GLU A 41 0.41 -25.25 -5.83
C GLU A 41 -0.27 -25.55 -4.48
N VAL A 42 -0.26 -26.80 -4.03
CA VAL A 42 -0.88 -27.20 -2.75
C VAL A 42 -0.20 -26.53 -1.57
N ILE A 43 1.13 -26.48 -1.56
CA ILE A 43 1.90 -25.84 -0.48
C ILE A 43 1.60 -24.34 -0.44
N ILE A 44 1.71 -23.64 -1.57
CA ILE A 44 1.47 -22.20 -1.69
C ILE A 44 0.03 -21.87 -1.30
N GLN A 45 -0.96 -22.67 -1.73
CA GLN A 45 -2.36 -22.47 -1.33
C GLN A 45 -2.54 -22.49 0.18
N LYS A 46 -1.83 -23.37 0.90
CA LYS A 46 -1.92 -23.46 2.37
C LYS A 46 -1.14 -22.34 3.05
N MET A 47 -0.01 -21.94 2.49
CA MET A 47 0.77 -20.79 2.98
C MET A 47 0.00 -19.49 2.82
N LEU A 48 -0.68 -19.26 1.69
CA LEU A 48 -1.54 -18.08 1.48
C LEU A 48 -2.67 -17.99 2.50
N LYS A 49 -3.26 -19.12 2.91
CA LYS A 49 -4.27 -19.13 3.98
C LYS A 49 -3.71 -18.68 5.32
N LEU A 50 -2.47 -19.05 5.64
CA LEU A 50 -1.78 -18.57 6.84
C LEU A 50 -1.45 -17.08 6.71
N ASP A 51 -0.94 -16.66 5.55
CA ASP A 51 -0.53 -15.29 5.27
C ASP A 51 -1.69 -14.29 5.38
N VAL A 52 -2.83 -14.60 4.76
CA VAL A 52 -4.03 -13.74 4.82
C VAL A 52 -4.69 -13.77 6.20
N SER A 53 -4.45 -14.81 7.02
CA SER A 53 -5.07 -14.93 8.34
C SER A 53 -4.40 -14.10 9.44
N ALA A 54 -3.21 -13.56 9.19
CA ALA A 54 -2.50 -12.67 10.11
C ALA A 54 -2.26 -11.33 9.41
N SER A 55 -2.95 -10.27 9.83
CA SER A 55 -2.75 -8.96 9.23
C SER A 55 -1.38 -8.40 9.61
N ARG A 56 -0.85 -7.46 8.80
CA ARG A 56 0.45 -6.82 9.08
C ARG A 56 0.44 -6.12 10.44
N SER A 57 -0.63 -5.40 10.77
CA SER A 57 -0.78 -4.72 12.06
C SER A 57 -0.75 -5.70 13.23
N ASP A 58 -1.44 -6.84 13.12
CA ASP A 58 -1.44 -7.84 14.20
C ASP A 58 -0.05 -8.45 14.43
N ILE A 59 0.72 -8.62 13.36
CA ILE A 59 2.11 -9.09 13.45
C ILE A 59 2.98 -8.04 14.12
N ASP A 60 2.93 -6.79 13.65
CA ASP A 60 3.72 -5.69 14.20
C ASP A 60 3.41 -5.46 15.69
N GLU A 61 2.13 -5.42 16.07
CA GLU A 61 1.71 -5.31 17.48
C GLU A 61 2.20 -6.47 18.34
N ALA A 62 2.15 -7.71 17.83
CA ALA A 62 2.65 -8.88 18.56
C ALA A 62 4.17 -8.82 18.78
N GLU A 63 4.91 -8.29 17.80
CA GLU A 63 6.36 -8.09 17.91
C GLU A 63 6.71 -6.97 18.89
N GLU A 64 6.04 -5.83 18.82
CA GLU A 64 6.22 -4.72 19.77
C GLU A 64 5.95 -5.17 21.21
N ASN A 65 4.86 -5.92 21.43
CA ASN A 65 4.52 -6.49 22.72
C ASN A 65 5.54 -7.54 23.21
N ALA A 66 6.19 -8.27 22.30
CA ALA A 66 7.26 -9.20 22.67
C ALA A 66 8.52 -8.45 23.08
N VAL A 67 8.92 -7.41 22.34
CA VAL A 67 10.06 -6.55 22.67
C VAL A 67 9.84 -5.85 24.01
N GLN A 68 8.64 -5.35 24.27
CA GLN A 68 8.31 -4.68 25.53
C GLN A 68 8.37 -5.64 26.73
N ARG A 69 7.97 -6.90 26.57
CA ARG A 69 8.10 -7.93 27.61
C ARG A 69 9.57 -8.25 27.92
N LEU A 70 10.39 -8.43 26.88
CA LEU A 70 11.83 -8.67 27.06
C LEU A 70 12.51 -7.52 27.79
N ARG A 71 12.19 -6.26 27.43
CA ARG A 71 12.72 -5.08 28.12
C ARG A 71 12.29 -5.00 29.60
N ALA A 72 11.07 -5.44 29.91
CA ALA A 72 10.59 -5.48 31.29
C ALA A 72 11.28 -6.57 32.12
N GLU A 73 11.56 -7.72 31.50
CA GLU A 73 12.33 -8.81 32.10
C GLU A 73 13.79 -8.37 32.37
N GLU A 74 14.45 -7.75 31.39
CA GLU A 74 15.81 -7.19 31.53
C GLU A 74 15.91 -6.15 32.66
N GLN A 75 14.93 -5.25 32.79
CA GLN A 75 14.89 -4.25 33.87
C GLN A 75 14.62 -4.86 35.25
N SER A 76 13.95 -6.02 35.31
CA SER A 76 13.71 -6.73 36.57
C SER A 76 14.93 -7.52 37.05
N GLU A 77 15.77 -8.00 36.11
CA GLU A 77 17.01 -8.72 36.41
C GLU A 77 18.18 -7.79 36.76
N GLU A 78 18.23 -6.56 36.21
CA GLU A 78 19.24 -5.54 36.60
C GLU A 78 19.15 -5.07 38.07
N GLY A 79 18.06 -5.40 38.78
CA GLY A 79 17.86 -5.10 40.20
C GLY A 79 18.32 -6.17 41.18
N LEU A 80 18.77 -7.33 40.70
CA LEU A 80 19.14 -8.48 41.54
C LEU A 80 20.62 -8.83 41.33
N PHE A 81 21.49 -8.29 42.18
CA PHE A 81 22.87 -8.78 42.29
C PHE A 81 22.83 -10.25 42.72
N ASP A 82 23.09 -11.18 41.79
CA ASP A 82 23.42 -12.55 42.16
C ASP A 82 24.78 -12.94 41.59
N MET A 83 25.65 -13.33 42.52
CA MET A 83 27.02 -13.73 42.30
C MET A 83 27.00 -15.25 42.28
N ASP A 84 27.03 -15.86 41.09
CA ASP A 84 27.76 -17.11 40.83
C ASP A 84 27.71 -17.48 39.34
N GLU A 85 28.89 -17.79 38.83
CA GLU A 85 29.24 -18.00 37.42
C GLU A 85 29.05 -19.48 37.08
N ASP A 86 27.88 -19.87 36.56
CA ASP A 86 27.69 -21.18 35.92
C ASP A 86 27.07 -21.02 34.52
N VAL A 87 27.91 -21.35 33.53
CA VAL A 87 27.69 -21.14 32.10
C VAL A 87 26.64 -22.12 31.56
N ALA A 88 25.37 -21.83 31.81
CA ALA A 88 24.26 -22.57 31.22
C ALA A 88 24.16 -22.27 29.71
N ALA A 89 24.11 -23.34 28.92
CA ALA A 89 24.12 -23.36 27.46
C ALA A 89 23.24 -22.27 26.83
N ALA A 90 23.82 -21.55 25.86
CA ALA A 90 23.16 -20.53 25.05
C ALA A 90 21.76 -20.96 24.57
N GLN A 91 20.73 -20.45 25.23
CA GLN A 91 19.37 -20.44 24.71
C GLN A 91 19.41 -19.72 23.35
N PRO A 92 18.72 -20.21 22.31
CA PRO A 92 18.62 -19.49 21.05
C PRO A 92 18.06 -18.10 21.37
N SER A 93 18.82 -17.06 21.02
CA SER A 93 18.42 -15.68 21.29
C SER A 93 16.99 -15.46 20.81
N SER A 94 16.12 -15.03 21.74
CA SER A 94 14.70 -14.71 21.51
C SER A 94 14.47 -13.80 20.28
N SER A 95 15.50 -13.08 19.86
CA SER A 95 15.55 -12.22 18.67
C SER A 95 15.20 -12.90 17.33
N THR A 96 15.35 -14.21 17.17
CA THR A 96 15.16 -14.87 15.86
C THR A 96 13.76 -15.44 15.61
N VAL A 97 12.91 -15.46 16.65
CA VAL A 97 11.58 -16.07 16.57
C VAL A 97 10.52 -14.99 16.35
N THR A 98 9.67 -15.19 15.35
CA THR A 98 8.46 -14.38 15.15
C THR A 98 7.46 -14.64 16.28
N ALA A 99 7.02 -13.58 16.95
CA ALA A 99 6.17 -13.61 18.13
C ALA A 99 4.73 -14.04 17.81
N HIS A 100 4.18 -13.60 16.67
CA HIS A 100 2.81 -13.93 16.30
C HIS A 100 2.70 -15.42 15.89
N PRO A 101 1.85 -16.26 16.53
CA PRO A 101 1.87 -17.71 16.35
C PRO A 101 1.59 -18.19 14.91
N VAL A 102 0.70 -17.51 14.20
CA VAL A 102 0.40 -17.83 12.78
C VAL A 102 1.56 -17.43 11.88
N ALA A 103 2.15 -16.26 12.15
CA ALA A 103 3.27 -15.75 11.38
C ALA A 103 4.53 -16.60 11.61
N GLN A 104 4.74 -17.11 12.83
CA GLN A 104 5.80 -18.08 13.15
C GLN A 104 5.68 -19.38 12.35
N ARG A 105 4.46 -19.91 12.20
CA ARG A 105 4.20 -21.08 11.34
C ARG A 105 4.53 -20.77 9.88
N LEU A 106 4.08 -19.62 9.39
CA LEU A 106 4.36 -19.17 8.02
C LEU A 106 5.85 -18.96 7.79
N ASP A 107 6.57 -18.36 8.74
CA ASP A 107 8.01 -18.10 8.68
C ASP A 107 8.80 -19.39 8.53
N THR A 108 8.42 -20.41 9.30
CA THR A 108 8.98 -21.77 9.20
C THR A 108 8.78 -22.35 7.80
N LEU A 109 7.58 -22.23 7.24
CA LEU A 109 7.28 -22.73 5.90
C LEU A 109 7.99 -21.94 4.79
N MET A 110 8.06 -20.62 4.92
CA MET A 110 8.80 -19.73 4.02
C MET A 110 10.29 -20.08 4.01
N ALA A 111 10.89 -20.33 5.18
CA ALA A 111 12.29 -20.73 5.29
C ALA A 111 12.56 -22.07 4.56
N VAL A 112 11.69 -23.08 4.76
CA VAL A 112 11.80 -24.36 4.04
C VAL A 112 11.62 -24.19 2.53
N MET A 113 10.66 -23.37 2.11
CA MET A 113 10.39 -23.11 0.69
C MET A 113 11.58 -22.41 0.01
N MET A 114 12.16 -21.37 0.65
CA MET A 114 13.32 -20.66 0.13
C MET A 114 14.58 -21.54 0.11
N ALA A 115 14.78 -22.38 1.13
CA ALA A 115 15.86 -23.38 1.12
C ALA A 115 15.71 -24.35 -0.05
N TYR A 116 14.51 -24.89 -0.28
CA TYR A 116 14.22 -25.74 -1.43
C TYR A 116 14.48 -25.03 -2.77
N ILE A 117 14.04 -23.78 -2.92
CA ILE A 117 14.31 -22.97 -4.14
C ILE A 117 15.82 -22.85 -4.37
N LYS A 118 16.59 -22.58 -3.32
CA LYS A 118 18.04 -22.48 -3.40
C LYS A 118 18.67 -23.80 -3.81
N ASP A 119 18.28 -24.91 -3.20
CA ASP A 119 18.84 -26.26 -3.43
C ASP A 119 18.52 -26.81 -4.82
N VAL A 120 17.33 -26.53 -5.36
CA VAL A 120 16.98 -26.91 -6.74
C VAL A 120 17.79 -26.11 -7.76
N CYS A 121 18.02 -24.83 -7.48
CA CYS A 121 18.70 -23.91 -8.38
C CYS A 121 20.23 -24.02 -8.30
N HIS A 122 20.81 -24.34 -7.15
CA HIS A 122 22.26 -24.38 -6.96
C HIS A 122 22.76 -25.80 -6.72
N HIS A 123 23.82 -26.18 -7.42
CA HIS A 123 24.52 -27.43 -7.21
C HIS A 123 26.00 -27.14 -7.02
N ASN A 124 26.56 -27.59 -5.89
CA ASN A 124 27.95 -27.30 -5.50
C ASN A 124 28.29 -25.80 -5.54
N GLY A 125 27.33 -24.94 -5.17
CA GLY A 125 27.47 -23.48 -5.18
C GLY A 125 27.29 -22.81 -6.55
N ALA A 126 27.16 -23.58 -7.64
CA ALA A 126 26.94 -23.05 -8.99
C ALA A 126 25.46 -23.06 -9.37
N LEU A 127 24.98 -22.00 -10.05
CA LEU A 127 23.60 -21.88 -10.52
C LEU A 127 23.35 -22.79 -11.73
N HIS A 128 22.41 -23.71 -11.61
CA HIS A 128 21.99 -24.62 -12.66
C HIS A 128 20.82 -24.06 -13.48
N VAL A 129 21.15 -23.35 -14.56
CA VAL A 129 20.23 -22.56 -15.39
C VAL A 129 18.94 -23.28 -15.79
N GLU A 130 19.00 -24.50 -16.31
CA GLU A 130 17.79 -25.19 -16.83
C GLU A 130 16.81 -25.56 -15.70
N ARG A 131 17.30 -26.15 -14.61
CA ARG A 131 16.48 -26.42 -13.41
C ARG A 131 15.85 -25.14 -12.83
N THR A 132 16.61 -24.05 -12.80
CA THR A 132 16.10 -22.73 -12.36
C THR A 132 14.99 -22.23 -13.28
N LYS A 133 15.13 -22.35 -14.60
CA LYS A 133 14.08 -21.98 -15.56
C LYS A 133 12.83 -22.83 -15.40
N ASP A 134 12.97 -24.13 -15.20
CA ASP A 134 11.83 -25.03 -15.02
C ASP A 134 11.09 -24.72 -13.72
N LEU A 135 11.82 -24.49 -12.62
CA LEU A 135 11.23 -24.08 -11.35
C LEU A 135 10.55 -22.71 -11.46
N TYR A 136 11.14 -21.77 -12.20
CA TYR A 136 10.55 -20.47 -12.47
C TYR A 136 9.22 -20.60 -13.20
N ARG A 137 9.13 -21.44 -14.25
CA ARG A 137 7.88 -21.69 -14.97
C ARG A 137 6.80 -22.27 -14.07
N ASP A 138 7.16 -23.22 -13.22
CA ASP A 138 6.22 -23.83 -12.27
C ASP A 138 5.71 -22.80 -11.25
N LEU A 139 6.61 -22.03 -10.64
CA LEU A 139 6.24 -20.99 -9.67
C LEU A 139 5.47 -19.84 -10.31
N LEU A 140 5.79 -19.45 -11.56
CA LEU A 140 5.04 -18.43 -12.29
C LEU A 140 3.62 -18.91 -12.60
N SER A 141 3.44 -20.17 -12.98
CA SER A 141 2.11 -20.76 -13.17
C SER A 141 1.30 -20.78 -11.87
N VAL A 142 1.95 -21.04 -10.71
CA VAL A 142 1.28 -20.98 -9.41
C VAL A 142 1.00 -19.53 -9.01
N PHE A 143 1.89 -18.59 -9.34
CA PHE A 143 1.71 -17.17 -9.12
C PHE A 143 0.44 -16.66 -9.79
N ASP A 144 0.27 -16.94 -11.09
CA ASP A 144 -0.92 -16.51 -11.84
C ASP A 144 -2.21 -17.09 -11.29
N LYS A 145 -2.17 -18.36 -10.86
CA LYS A 145 -3.35 -19.08 -10.38
C LYS A 145 -3.76 -18.69 -8.95
N LEU A 146 -2.78 -18.47 -8.07
CA LEU A 146 -3.02 -18.34 -6.63
C LEU A 146 -2.55 -17.01 -6.06
N ILE A 147 -1.31 -16.56 -6.34
CA ILE A 147 -0.72 -15.41 -5.66
C ILE A 147 -1.27 -14.09 -6.22
N LEU A 148 -1.33 -13.95 -7.55
CA LEU A 148 -1.81 -12.74 -8.20
C LEU A 148 -3.29 -12.43 -7.87
N PRO A 149 -4.21 -13.42 -7.82
CA PRO A 149 -5.60 -13.16 -7.45
C PRO A 149 -5.83 -13.01 -5.94
N THR A 150 -4.86 -13.39 -5.09
CA THR A 150 -5.01 -13.31 -3.63
C THR A 150 -4.66 -11.91 -3.14
N HIS A 151 -5.66 -11.21 -2.62
CA HIS A 151 -5.47 -9.92 -1.97
C HIS A 151 -4.86 -10.08 -0.56
N ALA A 152 -4.13 -9.06 -0.09
CA ALA A 152 -3.57 -8.96 1.26
C ALA A 152 -2.52 -10.02 1.67
N SER A 153 -2.02 -10.86 0.76
CA SER A 153 -0.86 -11.72 1.00
C SER A 153 0.40 -10.87 1.19
N CYS A 154 1.17 -11.07 2.27
CA CYS A 154 2.28 -10.19 2.64
C CYS A 154 3.67 -10.83 2.48
N HIS A 155 3.75 -12.15 2.40
CA HIS A 155 5.01 -12.88 2.50
C HIS A 155 5.19 -13.90 1.36
N VAL A 156 4.15 -14.63 0.96
CA VAL A 156 4.28 -15.77 0.04
C VAL A 156 4.82 -15.36 -1.33
N GLN A 157 4.48 -14.17 -1.83
CA GLN A 157 5.02 -13.59 -3.06
C GLN A 157 6.55 -13.45 -3.07
N TYR A 158 7.19 -13.37 -1.90
CA TYR A 158 8.64 -13.30 -1.80
C TYR A 158 9.35 -14.59 -2.25
N THR A 159 8.62 -15.70 -2.41
CA THR A 159 9.16 -16.92 -3.04
C THR A 159 9.62 -16.67 -4.48
N LEU A 160 8.80 -15.98 -5.28
CA LEU A 160 9.14 -15.63 -6.66
C LEU A 160 10.15 -14.47 -6.70
N PHE A 161 10.04 -13.50 -5.79
CA PHE A 161 11.03 -12.42 -5.63
C PHE A 161 12.44 -12.99 -5.38
N TYR A 162 12.56 -13.93 -4.45
CA TYR A 162 13.80 -14.59 -4.10
C TYR A 162 14.38 -15.37 -5.28
N LEU A 163 13.55 -16.13 -6.01
CA LEU A 163 13.99 -16.82 -7.23
C LEU A 163 14.48 -15.85 -8.32
N CYS A 164 13.80 -14.72 -8.51
CA CYS A 164 14.19 -13.71 -9.50
C CYS A 164 15.56 -13.07 -9.20
N SER A 165 15.99 -13.07 -7.93
CA SER A 165 17.30 -12.55 -7.54
C SER A 165 18.49 -13.36 -8.07
N PHE A 166 18.28 -14.64 -8.40
CA PHE A 166 19.37 -15.52 -8.83
C PHE A 166 19.90 -15.17 -10.22
N ARG A 167 19.08 -14.53 -11.07
CA ARG A 167 19.49 -14.14 -12.42
C ARG A 167 18.60 -13.04 -12.98
N MET A 168 19.21 -11.99 -13.54
CA MET A 168 18.50 -10.85 -14.14
C MET A 168 17.46 -11.24 -15.18
N ALA A 169 17.75 -12.22 -16.03
CA ALA A 169 16.80 -12.70 -17.04
C ALA A 169 15.47 -13.22 -16.44
N LEU A 170 15.46 -13.71 -15.20
CA LEU A 170 14.24 -14.13 -14.51
C LEU A 170 13.42 -12.93 -14.02
N ALA A 171 14.11 -11.92 -13.48
CA ALA A 171 13.50 -10.66 -13.07
C ALA A 171 12.89 -9.92 -14.27
N GLU A 172 13.62 -9.85 -15.39
CA GLU A 172 13.13 -9.26 -16.65
C GLU A 172 11.94 -10.04 -17.22
N ALA A 173 11.99 -11.37 -17.21
CA ALA A 173 10.86 -12.20 -17.63
C ALA A 173 9.63 -11.98 -16.74
N PHE A 174 9.82 -11.80 -15.42
CA PHE A 174 8.72 -11.53 -14.50
C PHE A 174 8.11 -10.14 -14.73
N LEU A 175 8.94 -9.12 -14.95
CA LEU A 175 8.50 -7.77 -15.31
C LEU A 175 7.71 -7.77 -16.63
N ASP A 176 8.20 -8.45 -17.65
CA ASP A 176 7.52 -8.59 -18.94
C ASP A 176 6.17 -9.33 -18.81
N HIS A 177 6.12 -10.37 -17.98
CA HIS A 177 4.87 -11.07 -17.67
C HIS A 177 3.82 -10.16 -17.01
N LEU A 178 4.20 -9.44 -15.95
CA LEU A 178 3.32 -8.47 -15.29
C LEU A 178 2.87 -7.36 -16.23
N TRP A 179 3.78 -6.86 -17.08
CA TRP A 179 3.49 -5.86 -18.10
C TRP A 179 2.43 -6.34 -19.09
N LYS A 180 2.56 -7.58 -19.59
CA LYS A 180 1.59 -8.21 -20.49
C LYS A 180 0.20 -8.30 -19.87
N ILE A 181 0.12 -8.64 -18.58
CA ILE A 181 -1.16 -8.66 -17.85
C ILE A 181 -1.76 -7.25 -17.78
N LEU A 182 -0.98 -6.26 -17.31
CA LEU A 182 -1.43 -4.88 -17.15
C LEU A 182 -1.99 -4.27 -18.44
N GLN A 183 -1.29 -4.45 -19.56
CA GLN A 183 -1.70 -3.83 -20.83
C GLN A 183 -2.85 -4.55 -21.54
N SER A 184 -3.09 -5.84 -21.24
CA SER A 184 -4.06 -6.65 -21.97
C SER A 184 -5.51 -6.29 -21.58
N PRO A 185 -6.34 -5.80 -22.51
CA PRO A 185 -7.76 -5.55 -22.24
C PRO A 185 -8.58 -6.83 -22.02
N SER A 186 -8.04 -8.00 -22.41
CA SER A 186 -8.72 -9.29 -22.20
C SER A 186 -8.67 -9.75 -20.74
N GLN A 187 -7.79 -9.16 -19.92
CA GLN A 187 -7.65 -9.50 -18.51
C GLN A 187 -8.64 -8.69 -17.65
N PRO A 188 -9.21 -9.28 -16.59
CA PRO A 188 -10.04 -8.56 -15.63
C PRO A 188 -9.31 -7.35 -15.04
N ALA A 189 -10.02 -6.23 -14.88
CA ALA A 189 -9.44 -4.98 -14.36
C ALA A 189 -8.71 -5.17 -13.02
N VAL A 190 -9.28 -5.97 -12.11
CA VAL A 190 -8.68 -6.29 -10.80
C VAL A 190 -7.30 -6.94 -10.95
N LEU A 191 -7.14 -7.90 -11.86
CA LEU A 191 -5.84 -8.55 -12.10
C LEU A 191 -4.84 -7.60 -12.75
N ARG A 192 -5.31 -6.72 -13.63
CA ARG A 192 -4.47 -5.67 -14.24
C ARG A 192 -3.96 -4.69 -13.19
N GLN A 193 -4.83 -4.27 -12.28
CA GLN A 193 -4.48 -3.40 -11.15
C GLN A 193 -3.48 -4.09 -10.21
N ALA A 194 -3.73 -5.35 -9.85
CA ALA A 194 -2.80 -6.15 -9.06
C ALA A 194 -1.43 -6.27 -9.75
N ALA A 195 -1.40 -6.55 -11.06
CA ALA A 195 -0.16 -6.63 -11.84
C ALA A 195 0.62 -5.30 -11.83
N ALA A 196 -0.05 -4.14 -11.93
CA ALA A 196 0.59 -2.84 -11.76
C ALA A 196 1.19 -2.66 -10.35
N GLY A 197 0.47 -3.09 -9.30
CA GLY A 197 0.95 -3.09 -7.93
C GLY A 197 2.22 -3.93 -7.75
N TYR A 198 2.21 -5.17 -8.25
CA TYR A 198 3.39 -6.05 -8.27
C TYR A 198 4.54 -5.42 -9.05
N LEU A 199 4.28 -4.86 -10.23
CA LEU A 199 5.30 -4.25 -11.09
C LEU A 199 5.97 -3.06 -10.39
N GLY A 200 5.20 -2.10 -9.89
CA GLY A 200 5.73 -0.92 -9.21
C GLY A 200 6.46 -1.28 -7.92
N SER A 201 5.90 -2.20 -7.13
CA SER A 201 6.52 -2.62 -5.88
C SER A 201 7.82 -3.41 -6.12
N PHE A 202 7.87 -4.28 -7.12
CA PHE A 202 9.07 -5.03 -7.49
C PHE A 202 10.19 -4.10 -7.96
N LEU A 203 9.89 -3.14 -8.85
CA LEU A 203 10.85 -2.17 -9.35
C LEU A 203 11.42 -1.25 -8.25
N ALA A 204 10.58 -0.88 -7.29
CA ALA A 204 10.96 -0.04 -6.15
C ALA A 204 11.82 -0.78 -5.11
N ARG A 205 11.52 -2.06 -4.85
CA ARG A 205 12.02 -2.80 -3.68
C ARG A 205 13.12 -3.82 -4.00
N ALA A 206 13.24 -4.27 -5.24
CA ALA A 206 14.27 -5.24 -5.62
C ALA A 206 15.63 -4.56 -5.86
N LYS A 207 16.53 -4.65 -4.87
CA LYS A 207 17.87 -4.03 -4.92
C LYS A 207 18.72 -4.58 -6.07
N PHE A 208 18.52 -5.84 -6.43
CA PHE A 208 19.25 -6.52 -7.50
C PHE A 208 18.89 -6.07 -8.91
N ILE A 209 17.81 -5.29 -9.10
CA ILE A 209 17.44 -4.77 -10.43
C ILE A 209 18.27 -3.52 -10.76
N PRO A 210 18.98 -3.50 -11.90
CA PRO A 210 19.73 -2.33 -12.35
C PRO A 210 18.83 -1.15 -12.70
N VAL A 211 19.32 0.07 -12.47
CA VAL A 211 18.60 1.31 -12.80
C VAL A 211 18.20 1.38 -14.27
N LEU A 212 19.00 0.82 -15.19
CA LEU A 212 18.67 0.76 -16.62
C LEU A 212 17.38 -0.01 -16.89
N THR A 213 17.19 -1.16 -16.24
CA THR A 213 15.96 -1.96 -16.34
C THR A 213 14.77 -1.21 -15.72
N VAL A 214 15.00 -0.51 -14.60
CA VAL A 214 13.96 0.35 -13.99
C VAL A 214 13.52 1.46 -14.96
N ARG A 215 14.47 2.14 -15.61
CA ARG A 215 14.17 3.18 -16.60
C ARG A 215 13.38 2.62 -17.77
N ALA A 216 13.81 1.51 -18.36
CA ALA A 216 13.09 0.87 -19.46
C ALA A 216 11.65 0.49 -19.08
N CYS A 217 11.41 0.00 -17.86
CA CYS A 217 10.05 -0.31 -17.39
C CYS A 217 9.21 0.96 -17.15
N LEU A 218 9.81 2.03 -16.63
CA LEU A 218 9.14 3.33 -16.49
C LEU A 218 8.77 3.93 -17.84
N ASP A 219 9.66 3.84 -18.83
CA ASP A 219 9.41 4.31 -20.20
C ASP A 219 8.20 3.58 -20.80
N LEU A 220 8.11 2.26 -20.63
CA LEU A 220 6.95 1.45 -21.06
C LEU A 220 5.68 1.88 -20.34
N LEU A 221 5.70 1.97 -19.01
CA LEU A 221 4.56 2.38 -18.18
C LEU A 221 4.04 3.76 -18.57
N LEU A 222 4.93 4.76 -18.65
CA LEU A 222 4.55 6.13 -18.94
C LEU A 222 4.13 6.31 -20.39
N SER A 223 4.74 5.62 -21.34
CA SER A 223 4.26 5.60 -22.73
C SER A 223 2.83 5.08 -22.83
N TRP A 224 2.50 4.03 -22.07
CA TRP A 224 1.14 3.50 -22.01
C TRP A 224 0.17 4.47 -21.31
N ILE A 225 0.57 5.10 -20.21
CA ILE A 225 -0.21 6.14 -19.50
C ILE A 225 -0.51 7.31 -20.44
N HIS A 226 0.50 7.82 -21.15
CA HIS A 226 0.35 8.93 -22.09
C HIS A 226 -0.61 8.61 -23.22
N ARG A 227 -0.49 7.41 -23.80
CA ARG A 227 -1.42 6.92 -24.84
C ARG A 227 -2.84 6.73 -24.31
N TYR A 228 -2.99 6.32 -23.04
CA TYR A 228 -4.29 6.23 -22.40
C TYR A 228 -4.95 7.60 -22.29
N ILE A 229 -4.19 8.63 -21.87
CA ILE A 229 -4.67 10.02 -21.82
C ILE A 229 -5.12 10.48 -23.21
N ASP A 230 -4.32 10.26 -24.25
CA ASP A 230 -4.68 10.61 -25.64
C ASP A 230 -6.01 10.00 -26.09
N SER A 231 -6.25 8.74 -25.71
CA SER A 231 -7.48 8.02 -26.05
C SER A 231 -8.73 8.59 -25.37
N GLN A 232 -8.58 9.16 -24.17
CA GLN A 232 -9.68 9.77 -23.43
C GLN A 232 -9.97 11.18 -23.93
N ASP A 233 -8.93 11.96 -24.25
CA ASP A 233 -9.08 13.32 -24.77
C ASP A 233 -9.71 13.34 -26.19
N SER A 234 -9.43 12.31 -27.01
CA SER A 234 -9.98 12.19 -28.36
C SER A 234 -11.46 11.78 -28.42
N GLY A 235 -12.01 11.28 -27.30
CA GLY A 235 -13.33 10.64 -27.26
C GLY A 235 -14.54 11.58 -27.21
N GLY A 236 -14.35 12.90 -27.17
CA GLY A 236 -15.42 13.93 -27.13
C GLY A 236 -16.33 13.89 -25.89
N LYS A 237 -16.21 12.86 -25.03
CA LYS A 237 -16.83 12.76 -23.72
C LYS A 237 -15.90 13.42 -22.71
N GLN A 238 -16.47 14.23 -21.81
CA GLN A 238 -15.73 14.78 -20.68
C GLN A 238 -15.14 13.60 -19.88
N ALA A 239 -13.83 13.38 -19.96
CA ALA A 239 -13.16 12.41 -19.11
C ALA A 239 -13.38 12.83 -17.65
N PHE A 240 -14.10 12.01 -16.89
CA PHE A 240 -14.39 12.26 -15.48
C PHE A 240 -13.67 11.24 -14.61
N CYS A 241 -13.36 11.63 -13.39
CA CYS A 241 -12.67 10.79 -12.42
C CYS A 241 -13.59 9.63 -12.00
N ASP A 242 -13.40 8.44 -12.57
CA ASP A 242 -14.11 7.21 -12.23
C ASP A 242 -13.14 6.05 -12.01
N ILE A 243 -13.07 5.58 -10.78
CA ILE A 243 -12.19 4.49 -10.35
C ILE A 243 -12.59 3.16 -10.98
N SER A 244 -13.89 2.92 -11.17
CA SER A 244 -14.39 1.66 -11.73
C SER A 244 -14.02 1.50 -13.20
N LEU A 245 -13.98 2.62 -13.93
CA LEU A 245 -13.65 2.64 -15.35
C LEU A 245 -12.13 2.72 -15.61
N HIS A 246 -11.43 3.55 -14.83
CA HIS A 246 -10.02 3.88 -15.04
C HIS A 246 -9.07 3.22 -14.04
N GLY A 247 -9.53 2.21 -13.29
CA GLY A 247 -8.74 1.50 -12.26
C GLY A 247 -7.32 1.12 -12.69
N PRO A 248 -7.13 0.35 -13.79
CA PRO A 248 -5.79 0.01 -14.28
C PRO A 248 -4.91 1.22 -14.63
N PHE A 249 -5.50 2.32 -15.11
CA PHE A 249 -4.77 3.56 -15.39
C PHE A 249 -4.24 4.20 -14.10
N TYR A 250 -5.08 4.29 -13.06
CA TYR A 250 -4.66 4.82 -11.77
C TYR A 250 -3.62 3.93 -11.09
N SER A 251 -3.78 2.61 -11.13
CA SER A 251 -2.77 1.69 -10.60
C SER A 251 -1.43 1.79 -11.35
N ALA A 252 -1.45 1.99 -12.67
CA ALA A 252 -0.22 2.24 -13.44
C ALA A 252 0.45 3.57 -13.06
N CYS A 253 -0.32 4.65 -12.89
CA CYS A 253 0.19 5.92 -12.38
C CYS A 253 0.83 5.75 -10.99
N GLN A 254 0.15 5.05 -10.08
CA GLN A 254 0.66 4.80 -8.74
C GLN A 254 1.94 3.95 -8.77
N ALA A 255 2.02 2.93 -9.64
CA ALA A 255 3.23 2.12 -9.82
C ALA A 255 4.42 2.98 -10.30
N ALA A 256 4.18 3.90 -11.24
CA ALA A 256 5.21 4.84 -11.71
C ALA A 256 5.65 5.81 -10.60
N PHE A 257 4.71 6.41 -9.87
CA PHE A 257 5.02 7.31 -8.75
C PHE A 257 5.81 6.58 -7.65
N TYR A 258 5.37 5.39 -7.25
CA TYR A 258 6.04 4.57 -6.24
C TYR A 258 7.45 4.19 -6.66
N THR A 259 7.63 3.76 -7.92
CA THR A 259 8.96 3.43 -8.46
C THR A 259 9.89 4.65 -8.43
N LEU A 260 9.41 5.82 -8.84
CA LEU A 260 10.18 7.06 -8.80
C LEU A 260 10.56 7.45 -7.37
N ILE A 261 9.63 7.34 -6.42
CA ILE A 261 9.88 7.63 -5.00
C ILE A 261 11.10 6.85 -4.49
N PHE A 262 11.19 5.55 -4.78
CA PHE A 262 12.29 4.71 -4.29
C PHE A 262 13.57 4.79 -5.14
N ARG A 263 13.46 5.02 -6.46
CA ARG A 263 14.60 4.88 -7.39
C ARG A 263 15.17 6.20 -7.89
N HIS A 264 14.62 7.36 -7.50
CA HIS A 264 15.10 8.67 -7.95
C HIS A 264 16.60 8.90 -7.65
N ARG A 265 17.09 8.53 -6.45
CA ARG A 265 18.50 8.74 -6.09
C ARG A 265 19.41 7.97 -7.03
N ALA A 266 19.15 6.68 -7.20
CA ALA A 266 19.93 5.82 -8.10
C ALA A 266 19.87 6.28 -9.57
N MET A 267 18.77 6.93 -9.98
CA MET A 267 18.66 7.53 -11.31
C MET A 267 19.48 8.82 -11.48
N LEU A 268 19.77 9.53 -10.40
CA LEU A 268 20.46 10.83 -10.41
C LEU A 268 21.94 10.71 -10.01
N GLU A 269 22.31 9.66 -9.28
CA GLU A 269 23.62 9.47 -8.64
C GLU A 269 24.79 9.49 -9.63
N SER A 270 24.69 8.79 -10.77
CA SER A 270 25.82 8.70 -11.71
C SER A 270 26.07 10.00 -12.48
N ASN A 271 25.00 10.71 -12.85
CA ASN A 271 25.08 11.98 -13.58
C ASN A 271 23.79 12.76 -13.37
N MET A 272 23.83 13.73 -12.46
CA MET A 272 22.68 14.53 -12.07
C MET A 272 22.01 15.20 -13.28
N LYS A 273 22.79 15.80 -14.19
CA LYS A 273 22.25 16.49 -15.37
C LYS A 273 21.49 15.53 -16.28
N LYS A 274 22.11 14.41 -16.68
CA LYS A 274 21.45 13.40 -17.54
C LYS A 274 20.25 12.74 -16.85
N GLY A 275 20.32 12.55 -15.53
CA GLY A 275 19.22 12.01 -14.74
C GLY A 275 18.03 12.97 -14.68
N LEU A 276 18.27 14.28 -14.50
CA LEU A 276 17.23 15.31 -14.55
C LEU A 276 16.63 15.44 -15.95
N GLU A 277 17.46 15.46 -17.00
CA GLU A 277 17.01 15.44 -18.40
C GLU A 277 16.09 14.24 -18.66
N TYR A 278 16.45 13.06 -18.14
CA TYR A 278 15.59 11.88 -18.20
C TYR A 278 14.27 12.09 -17.45
N LEU A 279 14.28 12.56 -16.21
CA LEU A 279 13.03 12.80 -15.44
C LEU A 279 12.11 13.84 -16.12
N GLN A 280 12.68 14.85 -16.76
CA GLN A 280 11.93 15.82 -17.54
C GLN A 280 11.33 15.19 -18.81
N SER A 281 12.07 14.30 -19.48
CA SER A 281 11.60 13.60 -20.68
C SER A 281 10.38 12.69 -20.43
N LEU A 282 10.17 12.26 -19.18
CA LEU A 282 8.99 11.48 -18.77
C LEU A 282 7.67 12.26 -18.87
N ASN A 283 7.73 13.59 -18.99
CA ASN A 283 6.57 14.50 -19.08
C ASN A 283 5.52 14.25 -17.98
N LEU A 284 5.99 14.17 -16.73
CA LEU A 284 5.15 13.89 -15.56
C LEU A 284 4.11 15.00 -15.31
N GLU A 285 4.38 16.23 -15.76
CA GLU A 285 3.46 17.37 -15.67
C GLU A 285 2.13 17.05 -16.35
N ARG A 286 2.19 16.52 -17.57
CA ARG A 286 1.01 16.07 -18.31
C ARG A 286 0.21 15.01 -17.56
N VAL A 287 0.88 14.06 -16.91
CA VAL A 287 0.22 12.98 -16.17
C VAL A 287 -0.56 13.53 -14.99
N VAL A 288 0.02 14.43 -14.20
CA VAL A 288 -0.64 14.96 -12.99
C VAL A 288 -1.72 15.99 -13.29
N MET A 289 -1.63 16.70 -14.41
CA MET A 289 -2.62 17.72 -14.84
C MET A 289 -3.73 17.17 -15.73
N CYS A 290 -3.70 15.89 -16.12
CA CYS A 290 -4.75 15.31 -16.94
C CYS A 290 -6.12 15.34 -16.23
N GLN A 291 -7.21 15.32 -17.00
CA GLN A 291 -8.58 15.41 -16.48
C GLN A 291 -8.95 14.23 -15.56
N LEU A 292 -8.29 13.08 -15.73
CA LEU A 292 -8.49 11.90 -14.87
C LEU A 292 -7.96 12.11 -13.44
N ASN A 293 -7.09 13.10 -13.21
CA ASN A 293 -6.60 13.53 -11.89
C ASN A 293 -6.09 12.38 -11.00
N PRO A 294 -5.00 11.69 -11.39
CA PRO A 294 -4.45 10.56 -10.63
C PRO A 294 -4.03 10.95 -9.21
N LEU A 295 -3.65 12.21 -8.96
CA LEU A 295 -3.28 12.70 -7.62
C LEU A 295 -4.45 12.69 -6.61
N LYS A 296 -5.69 12.64 -7.10
CA LYS A 296 -6.89 12.51 -6.25
C LYS A 296 -7.16 11.06 -5.83
N VAL A 297 -6.75 10.10 -6.66
CA VAL A 297 -7.17 8.69 -6.57
C VAL A 297 -6.06 7.79 -6.01
N CYS A 298 -4.80 8.05 -6.36
CA CYS A 298 -3.65 7.34 -5.81
C CYS A 298 -3.52 7.57 -4.29
N LEU A 299 -2.88 6.62 -3.60
CA LEU A 299 -2.72 6.66 -2.14
C LEU A 299 -2.10 8.00 -1.67
N PRO A 300 -2.69 8.70 -0.67
CA PRO A 300 -2.24 10.03 -0.23
C PRO A 300 -0.78 10.10 0.21
N SER A 301 -0.27 9.05 0.87
CA SER A 301 1.14 8.96 1.26
C SER A 301 2.05 8.94 0.03
N VAL A 302 1.69 8.18 -1.00
CA VAL A 302 2.42 8.10 -2.27
C VAL A 302 2.38 9.44 -3.01
N THR A 303 1.22 10.08 -3.11
CA THR A 303 1.10 11.37 -3.82
C THR A 303 1.84 12.50 -3.10
N SER A 304 1.80 12.52 -1.77
CA SER A 304 2.56 13.47 -0.95
C SER A 304 4.08 13.31 -1.13
N MET A 305 4.56 12.07 -1.04
CA MET A 305 5.99 11.75 -1.21
C MET A 305 6.47 12.01 -2.64
N PHE A 306 5.65 11.68 -3.64
CA PHE A 306 5.92 12.02 -5.03
C PHE A 306 6.03 13.54 -5.22
N ALA A 307 5.07 14.32 -4.72
CA ALA A 307 5.08 15.79 -4.80
C ALA A 307 6.31 16.41 -4.12
N ALA A 308 6.70 15.86 -2.98
CA ALA A 308 7.91 16.23 -2.25
C ALA A 308 9.17 16.05 -3.10
N ILE A 309 9.33 14.88 -3.71
CA ILE A 309 10.50 14.52 -4.52
C ILE A 309 10.53 15.33 -5.82
N THR A 310 9.40 15.41 -6.56
CA THR A 310 9.37 16.16 -7.82
C THR A 310 9.58 17.66 -7.62
N ARG A 311 9.14 18.21 -6.47
CA ARG A 311 9.45 19.60 -6.09
C ARG A 311 10.94 19.76 -5.77
N LYS A 312 11.56 18.84 -5.01
CA LYS A 312 13.00 18.91 -4.67
C LYS A 312 13.86 19.03 -5.93
N TYR A 313 13.51 18.29 -6.98
CA TYR A 313 14.23 18.30 -8.27
C TYR A 313 13.65 19.26 -9.32
N GLN A 314 12.66 20.08 -8.96
CA GLN A 314 12.01 21.04 -9.86
C GLN A 314 11.48 20.41 -11.16
N VAL A 315 10.97 19.18 -11.08
CA VAL A 315 10.42 18.45 -12.23
C VAL A 315 8.93 18.77 -12.42
N VAL A 316 8.15 18.72 -11.34
CA VAL A 316 6.69 19.02 -11.34
C VAL A 316 6.25 19.56 -9.98
N PHE A 317 5.38 20.56 -9.99
CA PHE A 317 4.75 21.14 -8.79
C PHE A 317 3.32 20.62 -8.60
N CYS A 318 3.14 19.68 -7.68
CA CYS A 318 1.84 19.01 -7.48
C CYS A 318 0.96 19.63 -6.37
N TYR A 319 1.53 20.45 -5.48
CA TYR A 319 0.86 20.89 -4.24
C TYR A 319 -0.44 21.66 -4.45
N THR A 320 -0.50 22.53 -5.46
CA THR A 320 -1.72 23.30 -5.79
C THR A 320 -2.86 22.38 -6.22
N ILE A 321 -2.55 21.31 -6.96
CA ILE A 321 -3.51 20.29 -7.40
C ILE A 321 -3.98 19.46 -6.21
N ILE A 322 -3.06 19.02 -5.35
CA ILE A 322 -3.38 18.24 -4.14
C ILE A 322 -4.27 19.06 -3.20
N GLU A 323 -3.95 20.32 -2.97
CA GLU A 323 -4.75 21.20 -2.12
C GLU A 323 -6.15 21.43 -2.69
N ARG A 324 -6.26 21.63 -4.01
CA ARG A 324 -7.56 21.71 -4.70
C ARG A 324 -8.38 20.43 -4.51
N ASN A 325 -7.75 19.26 -4.64
CA ASN A 325 -8.41 17.97 -4.46
C ASN A 325 -8.96 17.81 -3.03
N ASN A 326 -8.17 18.19 -2.02
CA ASN A 326 -8.57 18.13 -0.61
C ASN A 326 -9.77 19.04 -0.31
N ARG A 327 -9.77 20.27 -0.86
CA ARG A 327 -10.90 21.22 -0.71
C ARG A 327 -12.19 20.69 -1.34
N GLN A 328 -12.10 20.03 -2.49
CA GLN A 328 -13.25 19.41 -3.15
C GLN A 328 -13.79 18.19 -2.38
N MET A 329 -12.94 17.44 -1.69
CA MET A 329 -13.36 16.30 -0.88
C MET A 329 -14.09 16.76 0.40
N LEU A 330 -13.60 17.84 1.02
CA LEU A 330 -14.21 18.46 2.21
C LEU A 330 -15.62 19.02 1.96
N SER A 331 -15.95 19.47 0.74
CA SER A 331 -17.28 19.99 0.45
C SER A 331 -18.37 18.91 0.39
N VAL A 332 -18.00 17.66 0.11
CA VAL A 332 -18.93 16.53 0.04
C VAL A 332 -19.36 16.05 1.44
N VAL A 333 -18.49 16.18 2.44
CA VAL A 333 -18.77 15.78 3.83
C VAL A 333 -19.81 16.66 4.53
N ARG A 334 -20.11 17.85 3.99
CA ARG A 334 -21.08 18.80 4.61
C ARG A 334 -22.51 18.73 4.07
N SER A 335 -22.82 17.79 3.16
CA SER A 335 -24.14 17.73 2.50
C SER A 335 -24.83 16.38 2.65
N SER A 336 -25.13 15.96 3.88
CA SER A 336 -26.29 15.12 4.18
C SER A 336 -26.47 15.03 5.70
N ALA A 337 -27.71 15.22 6.14
CA ALA A 337 -28.12 15.27 7.54
C ALA A 337 -27.56 14.12 8.40
N GLY A 338 -27.07 14.49 9.59
CA GLY A 338 -26.92 13.68 10.80
C GLY A 338 -26.73 12.18 10.63
N GLY A 339 -25.48 11.74 10.57
CA GLY A 339 -25.07 10.35 10.73
C GLY A 339 -23.57 10.29 10.97
N ASP A 340 -23.17 9.62 12.05
CA ASP A 340 -21.79 9.40 12.48
C ASP A 340 -20.95 8.81 11.33
N CYS A 341 -20.16 9.65 10.64
CA CYS A 341 -19.36 9.22 9.51
C CYS A 341 -18.07 8.59 10.02
N VAL A 342 -18.11 7.26 10.17
CA VAL A 342 -16.94 6.38 10.24
C VAL A 342 -15.87 6.89 9.27
N SER A 343 -14.65 7.11 9.76
CA SER A 343 -13.45 7.45 8.98
C SER A 343 -13.39 6.62 7.69
N THR A 344 -13.89 7.16 6.57
CA THR A 344 -14.03 6.40 5.33
C THR A 344 -12.67 6.25 4.69
N ASN A 345 -12.07 5.06 4.84
CA ASN A 345 -10.87 4.53 4.18
C ASN A 345 -10.26 5.42 3.07
N THR A 346 -9.08 5.98 3.34
CA THR A 346 -8.31 6.88 2.47
C THR A 346 -7.57 6.17 1.32
N ASN A 347 -8.02 4.98 0.93
CA ASN A 347 -7.44 4.17 -0.15
C ASN A 347 -8.49 3.84 -1.24
N PRO A 348 -8.78 4.77 -2.16
CA PRO A 348 -9.87 4.64 -3.13
C PRO A 348 -9.67 3.49 -4.13
N LEU A 349 -8.42 3.12 -4.38
CA LEU A 349 -8.03 2.08 -5.33
C LEU A 349 -7.95 0.68 -4.71
N ASP A 350 -8.17 0.57 -3.39
CA ASP A 350 -7.74 -0.60 -2.61
C ASP A 350 -6.28 -0.98 -2.94
N SER A 351 -5.44 0.05 -3.08
CA SER A 351 -4.05 -0.08 -3.45
C SER A 351 -3.28 -0.90 -2.43
N PHE A 352 -2.63 -1.94 -2.92
CA PHE A 352 -1.74 -2.81 -2.15
C PHE A 352 -0.36 -2.84 -2.79
N PHE A 353 0.71 -2.78 -1.99
CA PHE A 353 2.10 -2.91 -2.45
C PHE A 353 2.65 -4.27 -2.02
N PRO A 354 2.71 -5.26 -2.94
CA PRO A 354 3.01 -6.65 -2.56
C PRO A 354 4.40 -6.87 -1.97
N PHE A 355 5.37 -6.01 -2.24
CA PHE A 355 6.71 -6.12 -1.66
C PHE A 355 6.97 -5.02 -0.62
N ASP A 356 5.97 -4.61 0.14
CA ASP A 356 6.21 -3.86 1.38
C ASP A 356 7.01 -4.71 2.40
N PRO A 357 7.63 -4.08 3.43
CA PRO A 357 8.67 -4.70 4.24
C PRO A 357 8.30 -6.09 4.76
N TYR A 358 9.26 -7.01 4.66
CA TYR A 358 9.06 -8.40 5.06
C TYR A 358 9.15 -8.53 6.58
N LEU A 359 8.09 -9.05 7.23
CA LEU A 359 7.97 -9.03 8.69
C LEU A 359 8.49 -10.30 9.38
N LEU A 360 8.64 -11.41 8.65
CA LEU A 360 9.02 -12.69 9.26
C LEU A 360 10.53 -12.75 9.48
N LYS A 361 10.97 -13.18 10.67
CA LYS A 361 12.35 -13.01 11.11
C LYS A 361 13.31 -14.05 10.52
N ARG A 362 12.98 -15.35 10.58
CA ARG A 362 13.87 -16.44 10.15
C ARG A 362 14.09 -16.41 8.64
N SER A 363 13.01 -16.35 7.87
CA SER A 363 13.07 -16.26 6.41
C SER A 363 13.46 -14.88 5.91
N GLY A 364 13.25 -13.82 6.71
CA GLY A 364 13.61 -12.45 6.36
C GLY A 364 15.10 -12.24 6.14
N GLN A 365 15.96 -13.02 6.82
CA GLN A 365 17.41 -13.00 6.64
C GLN A 365 17.84 -13.30 5.20
N LEU A 366 17.04 -14.04 4.42
CA LEU A 366 17.30 -14.34 3.01
C LEU A 366 16.83 -13.22 2.07
N VAL A 367 15.89 -12.38 2.52
CA VAL A 367 15.27 -11.31 1.74
C VAL A 367 15.98 -9.99 1.95
N GLU A 368 16.41 -9.69 3.18
CA GLU A 368 17.02 -8.42 3.58
C GLU A 368 18.19 -7.97 2.68
N PRO A 369 19.16 -8.83 2.28
CA PRO A 369 20.26 -8.41 1.40
C PRO A 369 19.80 -8.01 -0.02
N LEU A 370 18.64 -8.53 -0.44
CA LEU A 370 18.05 -8.35 -1.76
C LEU A 370 17.07 -7.18 -1.81
N TYR A 371 16.72 -6.63 -0.64
CA TYR A 371 15.61 -5.72 -0.45
C TYR A 371 16.08 -4.27 -0.30
N GLN A 372 15.34 -3.35 -0.91
CA GLN A 372 15.54 -1.92 -0.77
C GLN A 372 14.55 -1.37 0.28
N VAL A 373 15.09 -1.01 1.43
CA VAL A 373 14.37 -0.35 2.51
C VAL A 373 14.13 1.11 2.14
N TRP A 374 13.02 1.68 2.64
CA TRP A 374 12.77 3.11 2.53
C TRP A 374 13.68 3.85 3.51
N GLU A 375 14.45 4.82 3.02
CA GLU A 375 15.24 5.71 3.87
C GLU A 375 14.56 7.08 3.94
N GLU A 376 14.27 7.52 5.16
CA GLU A 376 13.67 8.81 5.40
C GLU A 376 14.55 9.94 4.86
N LEU A 377 13.91 10.95 4.26
CA LEU A 377 14.63 12.08 3.69
C LEU A 377 15.01 13.03 4.83
N ALA A 378 16.25 12.90 5.34
CA ALA A 378 16.78 13.74 6.41
C ALA A 378 16.64 15.26 6.16
N ASP A 379 16.49 15.68 4.89
CA ASP A 379 16.38 17.10 4.49
C ASP A 379 14.93 17.59 4.26
N MET A 380 13.92 16.80 4.58
CA MET A 380 12.51 17.15 4.31
C MET A 380 11.72 17.43 5.58
N GLU A 381 12.13 18.46 6.31
CA GLU A 381 11.24 19.15 7.26
C GLU A 381 10.04 19.75 6.49
N VAL A 382 9.05 18.90 6.23
CA VAL A 382 7.70 19.32 5.90
C VAL A 382 7.13 19.80 7.23
N ALA A 383 6.90 21.10 7.36
CA ALA A 383 6.18 21.67 8.49
C ALA A 383 4.90 20.83 8.72
N PRO A 384 4.72 20.21 9.90
CA PRO A 384 3.55 19.40 10.13
C PRO A 384 2.32 20.29 10.06
N ALA A 385 1.37 19.93 9.21
CA ALA A 385 0.01 20.42 9.34
C ALA A 385 -0.45 20.01 10.74
N LYS A 386 -0.62 21.01 11.62
CA LYS A 386 -1.11 20.79 12.99
C LYS A 386 -2.46 20.06 12.91
N THR A 387 -2.46 18.77 13.16
CA THR A 387 -3.65 18.02 13.59
C THR A 387 -4.01 18.55 14.96
N ASN A 388 -5.04 19.40 15.00
CA ASN A 388 -5.58 19.97 16.22
C ASN A 388 -6.35 18.86 16.96
N THR A 389 -5.63 17.99 17.67
CA THR A 389 -6.23 17.03 18.60
C THR A 389 -6.55 17.77 19.88
N GLN A 390 -7.72 18.39 19.93
CA GLN A 390 -8.26 19.03 21.12
C GLN A 390 -8.67 17.92 22.11
N ARG A 391 -7.72 17.49 22.95
CA ARG A 391 -7.99 16.69 24.14
C ARG A 391 -8.26 17.67 25.29
N SER A 392 -9.51 17.65 25.73
CA SER A 392 -10.04 18.29 26.95
C SER A 392 -9.24 17.90 28.19
N ARG A 393 -8.78 18.91 28.95
CA ARG A 393 -8.47 18.82 30.38
C ARG A 393 -8.88 20.14 31.05
N GLU A 394 -10.12 20.14 31.55
CA GLU A 394 -10.56 20.74 32.82
C GLU A 394 -9.67 20.11 33.93
N ASP A 395 -9.14 20.74 34.98
CA ASP A 395 -9.36 21.96 35.78
C ASP A 395 -7.95 22.33 36.37
N GLU A 396 -7.62 23.45 37.02
CA GLU A 396 -8.34 24.49 37.76
C GLU A 396 -7.34 25.65 38.04
N ASP A 397 -7.84 26.88 37.92
CA ASP A 397 -7.56 28.08 38.73
C ASP A 397 -6.14 28.56 39.09
N ASP A 398 -5.81 29.75 38.57
CA ASP A 398 -5.09 30.78 39.34
C ASP A 398 -5.59 32.21 38.96
N PHE A 399 -6.55 32.67 39.75
CA PHE A 399 -6.81 34.01 40.30
C PHE A 399 -6.70 35.32 39.47
N LEU A 400 -7.71 36.17 39.72
CA LEU A 400 -8.15 37.40 39.03
C LEU A 400 -7.30 38.68 39.22
N CYS A 401 -7.39 39.55 38.20
CA CYS A 401 -7.54 41.02 38.16
C CYS A 401 -6.65 41.59 37.03
N GLY A 402 -7.14 42.25 35.97
CA GLY A 402 -8.23 43.20 35.90
C GLY A 402 -7.64 44.61 35.76
N GLU A 403 -7.19 45.01 34.57
CA GLU A 403 -6.89 46.42 34.28
C GLU A 403 -7.34 46.81 32.87
N THR A 404 -8.34 47.68 32.83
CA THR A 404 -8.88 48.40 31.68
C THR A 404 -7.90 49.47 31.18
N PRO A 405 -7.91 49.80 29.87
CA PRO A 405 -7.05 50.84 29.31
C PRO A 405 -7.53 52.24 29.73
N GLN A 406 -6.60 53.04 30.25
CA GLN A 406 -6.76 54.48 30.49
C GLN A 406 -6.70 55.24 29.16
N GLY A 407 -7.74 56.05 28.91
CA GLY A 407 -7.79 57.05 27.86
C GLY A 407 -8.61 58.21 28.37
N ASP A 408 -7.91 59.18 28.96
CA ASP A 408 -8.44 60.39 29.58
C ASP A 408 -9.18 61.31 28.60
N GLY A 409 -10.22 61.96 29.13
CA GLY A 409 -10.60 63.32 28.75
C GLY A 409 -11.73 63.45 27.73
N ILE A 410 -12.96 63.60 28.22
CA ILE A 410 -13.75 64.84 28.08
C ILE A 410 -14.96 64.74 29.02
N VAL A 411 -14.97 65.63 30.02
CA VAL A 411 -16.05 65.84 30.96
C VAL A 411 -17.16 66.65 30.29
N GLY A 412 -18.41 66.23 30.49
CA GLY A 412 -19.49 67.20 30.66
C GLY A 412 -20.83 66.85 30.02
N MET A 413 -21.81 66.64 30.90
CA MET A 413 -23.25 66.78 30.69
C MET A 413 -24.02 65.61 30.06
N THR A 414 -24.62 64.80 30.96
CA THR A 414 -26.00 64.34 30.79
C THR A 414 -26.95 65.54 30.90
N PRO A 415 -28.16 65.53 30.29
CA PRO A 415 -29.28 64.99 31.07
C PRO A 415 -30.43 64.34 30.26
N SER A 416 -30.96 63.27 30.86
CA SER A 416 -32.40 63.05 31.12
C SER A 416 -33.45 62.82 30.01
N SER A 417 -34.49 62.10 30.48
CA SER A 417 -35.90 62.08 30.08
C SER A 417 -36.30 60.92 29.16
N TYR A 418 -37.00 59.92 29.70
CA TYR A 418 -38.44 59.83 30.03
C TYR A 418 -39.31 59.49 28.82
N ASP A 419 -39.93 58.33 28.96
CA ASP A 419 -41.36 58.07 28.78
C ASP A 419 -41.91 57.35 27.52
N SER A 420 -42.59 56.26 27.88
CA SER A 420 -43.84 55.68 27.39
C SER A 420 -44.12 55.33 25.92
N ASN A 421 -44.50 54.06 25.78
CA ASN A 421 -45.67 53.53 25.08
C ASN A 421 -45.81 53.82 23.58
N LEU A 422 -45.89 52.74 22.77
CA LEU A 422 -47.13 52.35 22.07
C LEU A 422 -46.89 51.11 21.18
N ARG A 423 -47.67 50.06 21.47
CA ARG A 423 -48.37 49.13 20.55
C ARG A 423 -47.57 48.27 19.57
N SER A 424 -47.57 46.97 19.88
CA SER A 424 -47.73 45.89 18.89
C SER A 424 -49.08 46.01 18.14
N PRO A 425 -49.23 45.34 16.99
CA PRO A 425 -50.04 44.13 17.05
C PRO A 425 -49.44 42.93 16.31
N SER A 426 -49.87 41.77 16.80
CA SER A 426 -49.66 40.41 16.36
C SER A 426 -50.64 39.97 15.25
N SER A 427 -50.41 38.74 14.74
CA SER A 427 -51.39 37.83 14.13
C SER A 427 -51.67 38.11 12.64
N VAL A 428 -51.82 37.20 11.67
CA VAL A 428 -52.18 35.77 11.55
C VAL A 428 -51.88 35.42 10.07
N GLY A 429 -51.34 34.27 9.67
CA GLY A 429 -52.08 33.03 9.46
C GLY A 429 -51.70 32.40 8.09
N SER A 430 -51.43 31.09 8.08
CA SER A 430 -51.45 30.19 6.89
C SER A 430 -52.90 30.01 6.37
N PRO A 431 -53.28 29.24 5.32
CA PRO A 431 -52.60 28.27 4.40
C PRO A 431 -53.09 28.44 2.91
N PRO A 432 -53.29 27.47 1.96
CA PRO A 432 -52.99 26.01 1.88
C PRO A 432 -52.42 25.45 0.53
N PHE A 433 -52.07 24.15 0.57
CA PHE A 433 -51.86 23.21 -0.54
C PHE A 433 -53.18 22.76 -1.19
N ILE A 434 -53.25 22.58 -2.53
CA ILE A 434 -54.10 21.59 -3.22
C ILE A 434 -53.43 21.05 -4.51
N PHE A 435 -53.56 19.72 -4.66
CA PHE A 435 -53.33 18.83 -5.80
C PHE A 435 -53.97 19.26 -7.14
N GLN A 436 -53.31 18.96 -8.28
CA GLN A 436 -54.05 18.49 -9.45
C GLN A 436 -53.24 17.56 -10.37
N LYS A 437 -53.91 16.49 -10.78
CA LYS A 437 -53.53 15.37 -11.65
C LYS A 437 -54.14 15.63 -13.03
N ALA A 438 -53.46 15.30 -14.13
CA ALA A 438 -54.09 15.13 -15.44
C ALA A 438 -53.34 14.08 -16.28
N LEU A 439 -54.10 13.08 -16.74
CA LEU A 439 -53.73 12.04 -17.71
C LEU A 439 -54.18 12.46 -19.12
N THR A 440 -53.45 11.92 -20.11
CA THR A 440 -53.86 11.43 -21.45
C THR A 440 -54.32 12.39 -22.55
N SER A 441 -53.60 12.35 -23.69
CA SER A 441 -54.17 11.79 -24.93
C SER A 441 -53.07 11.31 -25.89
N ALA A 442 -53.09 10.03 -26.24
CA ALA A 442 -52.41 9.44 -27.38
C ALA A 442 -53.48 9.10 -28.44
N ASN A 443 -53.22 9.44 -29.70
CA ASN A 443 -53.75 8.77 -30.90
C ASN A 443 -53.16 9.45 -32.15
N MET A 444 -52.41 8.69 -32.96
CA MET A 444 -52.52 8.74 -34.41
C MET A 444 -51.86 7.50 -35.04
N ASP A 445 -52.75 6.60 -35.44
CA ASP A 445 -52.84 5.86 -36.70
C ASP A 445 -51.72 4.97 -37.28
N VAL A 446 -52.25 3.81 -37.66
CA VAL A 446 -51.74 2.64 -38.35
C VAL A 446 -51.53 2.91 -39.84
N THR A 447 -50.45 2.36 -40.41
CA THR A 447 -50.44 1.90 -41.80
C THR A 447 -49.63 0.60 -41.93
N TYR A 448 -50.33 -0.42 -42.44
CA TYR A 448 -49.94 -1.75 -42.94
C TYR A 448 -49.50 -2.85 -41.96
#